data_AF-A0A7J9BD03-F1
#
_entry.id   AF-A0A7J9BD03-F1
#
_cell.length_a   1.000
_cell.length_b   1.000
_cell.length_c   1.000
_cell.angle_alpha   90.00
_cell.angle_beta   90.00
_cell.angle_gamma   90.00
#
_symmetry.space_group_name_H-M   'P 1'
#
loop_
_entity.id
_entity.type
_entity.pdbx_description
1 polymer ?
#
loop_
_entity_poly.entity_id
_entity_poly.type
_entity_poly.pdbx_seq_one_letter_code
_entity_poly.pdbx_strand_id
1 'polypeptide(L)' 'MTKCFFDIEIDGKVVGKIVMGLFRDVVPRTVENFCALYTSKLD' A
#
# COMPACT_ATOMS: atom_id res chain seq x y z
N MET A 1 -4.09 6.25 11.45
CA MET A 1 -3.83 4.94 10.80
C MET A 1 -4.21 5.01 9.33
N THR A 2 -3.24 4.97 8.43
CA THR A 2 -3.48 4.87 6.98
C THR A 2 -3.62 3.39 6.61
N LYS A 3 -4.64 3.02 5.82
CA LYS A 3 -4.82 1.67 5.28
C LYS A 3 -4.47 1.69 3.79
N CYS A 4 -3.79 0.66 3.32
CA CYS A 4 -3.47 0.44 1.91
C CYS A 4 -4.01 -0.92 1.46
N PHE A 5 -4.36 -1.02 0.18
CA PHE A 5 -5.04 -2.17 -0.39
C PHE A 5 -4.33 -2.61 -1.66
N PHE A 6 -3.96 -3.88 -1.74
CA PHE A 6 -3.44 -4.48 -2.96
C PHE A 6 -4.46 -5.47 -3.51
N ASP A 7 -4.93 -5.22 -4.72
CA ASP A 7 -5.66 -6.21 -5.52
C ASP A 7 -4.62 -7.09 -6.23
N ILE A 8 -4.70 -8.40 -6.00
CA ILE A 8 -3.69 -9.36 -6.48
C ILE A 8 -4.28 -10.26 -7.55
N GLU A 9 -3.51 -10.42 -8.63
CA GLU A 9 -3.77 -11.36 -9.71
C GLU A 9 -2.59 -12.34 -9.86
N ILE A 10 -2.90 -13.61 -10.15
CA ILE A 10 -1.92 -14.65 -10.50
C ILE A 10 -2.37 -15.27 -11.81
N ASP A 11 -1.52 -15.25 -12.82
CA ASP A 11 -1.84 -15.69 -14.19
C ASP A 11 -3.14 -15.06 -14.75
N GLY A 12 -3.32 -13.77 -14.47
CA GLY A 12 -4.50 -12.99 -14.91
C GLY A 12 -5.80 -13.35 -14.18
N LYS A 13 -5.74 -14.14 -13.10
CA LYS A 13 -6.89 -14.47 -12.26
C LYS A 13 -6.81 -13.70 -10.96
N VAL A 14 -7.86 -12.95 -10.64
CA VAL A 14 -8.00 -12.28 -9.35
C VAL A 14 -8.04 -13.31 -8.23
N VAL A 15 -7.07 -13.24 -7.31
CA VAL A 15 -6.96 -14.16 -6.17
C VAL A 15 -7.39 -13.52 -4.86
N GLY A 16 -7.50 -12.19 -4.82
CA GLY A 16 -8.09 -11.46 -3.70
C GLY A 16 -7.41 -10.13 -3.40
N LYS A 17 -7.66 -9.64 -2.18
CA LYS A 17 -7.23 -8.34 -1.71
C LYS A 17 -6.44 -8.47 -0.41
N ILE A 18 -5.23 -7.90 -0.39
CA ILE A 18 -4.46 -7.72 0.83
C ILE A 18 -4.80 -6.36 1.43
N VAL A 19 -5.19 -6.34 2.70
CA VAL A 19 -5.44 -5.11 3.46
C VAL A 19 -4.33 -4.92 4.48
N MET A 20 -3.58 -3.82 4.38
CA MET A 20 -2.48 -3.52 5.29
C MET A 20 -2.71 -2.21 6.02
N GLY A 21 -2.43 -2.21 7.32
CA GLY A 21 -2.32 -1.00 8.14
C GLY A 21 -0.87 -0.55 8.24
N LEU A 22 -0.64 0.76 8.24
CA LEU A 22 0.69 1.35 8.36
C LEU A 22 0.87 2.08 9.70
N PHE A 23 2.03 1.87 10.34
CA PHE A 23 2.40 2.47 11.63
C PHE A 23 3.08 3.84 11.46
N ARG A 24 2.30 4.84 11.02
CA ARG A 24 2.80 6.20 10.77
C ARG A 24 3.50 6.81 11.99
N ASP A 25 2.97 6.57 13.18
CA ASP A 25 3.47 7.19 14.42
C ASP A 25 4.80 6.58 14.89
N VAL A 26 5.18 5.41 14.35
CA VAL A 26 6.43 4.71 14.69
C VAL A 26 7.49 4.95 13.61
N VAL A 27 7.10 4.89 12.33
CA VAL A 27 8.01 4.98 11.18
C VAL A 27 7.48 5.92 10.08
N PRO A 28 7.38 7.23 10.35
CA PRO A 28 6.67 8.17 9.48
C PRO A 28 7.27 8.25 8.06
N ARG A 29 8.60 8.29 7.93
CA ARG A 29 9.28 8.38 6.62
C ARG A 29 9.07 7.13 5.75
N THR A 30 9.04 5.95 6.37
CA THR A 30 8.76 4.69 5.66
C THR A 30 7.33 4.66 5.14
N VAL A 31 6.38 5.13 5.96
CA VAL A 31 4.97 5.22 5.58
C VAL A 31 4.77 6.22 4.44
N GLU A 32 5.44 7.36 4.48
CA GLU A 32 5.35 8.37 3.41
C GLU A 32 5.89 7.86 2.08
N ASN A 33 7.08 7.23 2.08
CA ASN A 33 7.63 6.61 0.87
C ASN A 33 6.68 5.56 0.29
N PHE A 34 6.14 4.68 1.13
CA PHE A 34 5.22 3.63 0.69
C PHE A 34 3.92 4.20 0.11
N CYS A 35 3.34 5.21 0.77
CA CYS A 35 2.13 5.86 0.28
C CYS A 35 2.36 6.59 -1.05
N ALA A 36 3.52 7.23 -1.24
CA ALA A 36 3.85 7.92 -2.49
C ALA A 36 3.86 6.97 -3.70
N LEU A 37 4.49 5.79 -3.53
CA LEU A 37 4.47 4.71 -4.52
C LEU A 37 3.06 4.16 -4.76
N TYR A 38 2.27 4.02 -3.69
CA TYR A 38 0.91 3.47 -3.77
C TYR A 38 -0.06 4.37 -4.53
N THR A 39 -0.01 5.68 -4.30
CA THR A 39 -0.93 6.64 -4.94
C THR A 39 -0.44 7.16 -6.29
N SER A 40 0.68 6.65 -6.80
CA SER A 40 1.37 7.15 -7.99
C SER A 40 1.56 8.68 -7.96
N LYS A 41 1.96 9.23 -6.81
CA LYS A 41 2.24 10.66 -6.62
C LYS A 41 3.73 11.00 -6.78
N LEU A 42 4.44 10.24 -7.63
CA LEU A 42 5.73 10.71 -8.11
C LEU A 42 5.44 11.66 -9.27
N ASP A 43 5.54 12.97 -8.99
CA ASP A 43 5.87 13.95 -10.03
C ASP A 43 7.35 13.79 -10.43
#